data_AF-A0A8H5CD89-F1
#
_entry.id   AF-A0A8H5CD89-F1
#
_cell.length_a   1.000
_cell.length_b   1.000
_cell.length_c   1.000
_cell.angle_alpha   90.00
_cell.angle_beta   90.00
_cell.angle_gamma   90.00
#
_symmetry.space_group_name_H-M   'P 1'
#
loop_
_entity.id
_entity.type
_entity.pdbx_description
1 polymer ?
#
loop_
_entity_poly.entity_id
_entity_poly.type
_entity_poly.pdbx_seq_one_letter_code
_entity_poly.pdbx_strand_id
1 'polypeptide(L)'
;MNKSLLASTRFLGPKEDMCPGDLRGHILAYLPLPDLISLSNVSSGEGEIKEHLRSRVCRALAKVGVDPESLLNVMRKTGAVISGSTALEVVVPGSCTPNDINLYCPQGKAVETSDLLLEDDAYEKIRSPEGARLSERIRVETFDLNNGVSQILRFKHKSGASLNLMESLSHSPLAPIFFFHNTILMNCITSDEVISFYPLSTSSLTGLKNNRSARPSTHSPEKLKKWETWGFNIFTSCDADHANHVFWNPTPKHGFCHFEYRSTNDRHCARMTFSSVHGPKLTGPNLCWRLGFDTRQGNTTTRNSPVVVISTTGWPKDCATKATAQSGNIIWHTYTAPLLSDAESIDPCLWKRSFP
;
A
#
# COMPACT_ATOMS: atom_id res chain seq x y z
N MET A 1 13.98 29.36 48.08
CA MET A 1 13.32 28.11 47.62
C MET A 1 14.30 27.36 46.73
N ASN A 2 14.83 26.24 47.23
CA ASN A 2 15.91 25.47 46.60
C ASN A 2 15.42 24.62 45.41
N LYS A 3 15.96 24.87 44.22
CA LYS A 3 15.91 23.97 43.05
C LYS A 3 17.19 23.13 43.02
N SER A 4 17.26 22.08 43.81
CA SER A 4 18.36 21.10 43.74
C SER A 4 17.98 19.89 44.57
N LEU A 5 17.36 18.88 43.94
CA LEU A 5 17.31 17.46 44.35
C LEU A 5 16.28 16.73 43.47
N LEU A 6 16.58 16.55 42.18
CA LEU A 6 16.07 15.41 41.42
C LEU A 6 17.29 14.57 41.09
N ALA A 7 17.71 13.80 42.10
CA ALA A 7 18.68 12.75 41.93
C ALA A 7 18.10 11.76 40.91
N SER A 8 18.79 11.63 39.78
CA SER A 8 18.62 10.58 38.80
C SER A 8 18.95 9.25 39.47
N THR A 9 17.95 8.63 40.08
CA THR A 9 17.96 7.19 40.36
C THR A 9 17.92 6.48 39.01
N ARG A 10 19.10 6.30 38.41
CA ARG A 10 19.29 5.28 37.38
C ARG A 10 18.96 3.95 38.04
N PHE A 11 17.74 3.47 37.82
CA PHE A 11 17.40 2.07 38.03
C PHE A 11 18.40 1.26 37.20
N LEU A 12 19.45 0.75 37.85
CA LEU A 12 20.24 -0.37 37.35
C LEU A 12 19.37 -1.61 37.50
N GLY A 13 18.30 -1.68 36.70
CA GLY A 13 17.60 -2.93 36.48
C GLY A 13 18.59 -3.98 35.96
N PRO A 14 18.31 -5.27 36.12
CA PRO A 14 19.13 -6.33 35.54
C PRO A 14 19.40 -5.98 34.08
N LYS A 15 20.68 -6.07 33.66
CA LYS A 15 21.10 -5.79 32.29
C LYS A 15 20.15 -6.52 31.32
N GLU A 16 19.72 -5.84 30.26
CA GLU A 16 18.87 -6.38 29.18
C GLU A 16 19.41 -7.69 28.58
N ASP A 17 20.66 -8.06 28.86
CA ASP A 17 21.34 -9.30 28.49
C ASP A 17 20.74 -10.60 29.07
N MET A 18 19.66 -10.55 29.86
CA MET A 18 19.07 -11.76 30.47
C MET A 18 17.97 -12.43 29.65
N CYS A 19 17.52 -11.86 28.53
CA CYS A 19 16.60 -12.57 27.64
C CYS A 19 17.42 -13.51 26.74
N PRO A 20 17.27 -14.85 26.82
CA PRO A 20 17.94 -15.75 25.89
C PRO A 20 17.62 -15.34 24.45
N GLY A 21 18.62 -15.37 23.57
CA GLY A 21 18.46 -14.92 22.17
C GLY A 21 17.28 -15.60 21.47
N ASP A 22 17.04 -16.87 21.78
CA ASP A 22 15.90 -17.64 21.25
C ASP A 22 14.56 -17.03 21.65
N LEU A 23 14.39 -16.59 22.90
CA LEU A 23 13.15 -15.97 23.38
C LEU A 23 12.93 -14.60 22.73
N ARG A 24 14.00 -13.82 22.53
CA ARG A 24 13.93 -12.54 21.82
C ARG A 24 13.46 -12.73 20.38
N GLY A 25 14.05 -13.68 19.66
CA GLY A 25 13.63 -14.02 18.29
C GLY A 25 12.15 -14.43 18.22
N HIS A 26 11.68 -15.19 19.21
CA HIS A 26 10.26 -15.56 19.33
C HIS A 26 9.37 -14.34 19.57
N ILE A 27 9.71 -13.45 20.52
CA ILE A 27 8.93 -12.24 20.78
C ILE A 27 8.84 -11.38 19.51
N LEU A 28 9.98 -11.11 18.87
CA LEU A 28 10.04 -10.34 17.63
C LEU A 28 9.16 -10.96 16.53
N ALA A 29 9.06 -12.28 16.45
CA ALA A 29 8.28 -12.97 15.43
C ALA A 29 6.77 -12.67 15.48
N TYR A 30 6.24 -12.29 16.65
CA TYR A 30 4.82 -11.98 16.84
C TYR A 30 4.52 -10.47 16.87
N LEU A 31 5.53 -9.61 17.02
CA LEU A 31 5.29 -8.18 17.07
C LEU A 31 4.82 -7.62 15.71
N PRO A 32 3.72 -6.85 15.66
CA PRO A 32 3.32 -6.14 14.46
C PRO A 32 4.31 -5.02 14.15
N LEU A 33 4.30 -4.54 12.91
CA LEU A 33 5.24 -3.52 12.42
C LEU A 33 5.34 -2.26 13.33
N PRO A 34 4.24 -1.69 13.86
CA PRO A 34 4.33 -0.49 14.71
C PRO A 34 5.08 -0.74 16.01
N ASP A 35 4.97 -1.95 16.56
CA ASP A 35 5.65 -2.33 17.80
C ASP A 35 7.13 -2.61 17.53
N LEU A 36 7.48 -3.19 16.37
CA LEU A 36 8.88 -3.30 15.93
C LEU A 36 9.55 -1.93 15.80
N ILE A 37 8.84 -0.95 15.21
CA ILE A 37 9.35 0.43 15.08
C ILE A 37 9.51 1.07 16.46
N SER A 38 8.54 0.88 17.35
CA SER A 38 8.61 1.40 18.72
C SER A 38 9.79 0.81 19.46
N LEU A 39 10.01 -0.51 19.33
CA LEU A 39 11.13 -1.23 19.93
C LEU A 39 12.49 -0.80 19.33
N SER A 40 12.56 -0.53 18.03
CA SER A 40 13.80 -0.05 17.40
C SER A 40 14.21 1.35 17.84
N ASN A 41 13.25 2.17 18.27
CA ASN A 41 13.52 3.53 18.76
C ASN A 41 14.03 3.57 20.20
N VAL A 42 13.81 2.51 20.98
CA VAL A 42 14.20 2.46 22.41
C VAL A 42 15.37 1.53 22.70
N SER A 43 15.68 0.60 21.80
CA SER A 43 16.73 -0.39 22.01
C SER A 43 18.00 -0.06 21.21
N SER A 44 19.15 -0.47 21.73
CA SER A 44 20.42 -0.49 20.98
C SER A 44 20.43 -1.54 19.85
N GLY A 45 19.38 -2.37 19.75
CA GLY A 45 19.26 -3.48 18.82
C GLY A 45 18.59 -3.16 17.49
N GLU A 46 18.63 -1.92 17.00
CA GLU A 46 18.01 -1.54 15.72
C GLU A 46 18.43 -2.47 14.57
N GLY A 47 19.72 -2.81 14.48
CA GLY A 47 20.24 -3.72 13.46
C GLY A 47 19.60 -5.12 13.51
N GLU A 48 19.43 -5.68 14.71
CA GLU A 48 18.78 -6.98 14.90
C GLU A 48 17.29 -6.93 14.52
N ILE A 49 16.59 -5.85 14.85
CA ILE A 49 15.17 -5.68 14.51
C ILE A 49 14.99 -5.53 12.99
N LYS A 50 15.90 -4.82 12.31
CA LYS A 50 15.92 -4.72 10.85
C LYS A 50 16.18 -6.08 10.19
N GLU A 51 17.16 -6.83 10.69
CA GLU A 51 17.45 -8.17 10.20
C GLU A 51 16.27 -9.12 10.44
N HIS A 52 15.60 -9.00 11.59
CA HIS A 52 14.38 -9.75 11.86
C HIS A 52 13.26 -9.40 10.87
N LEU A 53 13.06 -8.11 10.57
CA LEU A 53 12.07 -7.68 9.57
C LEU A 53 12.43 -8.20 8.17
N ARG A 54 13.71 -8.20 7.79
CA ARG A 54 14.19 -8.80 6.53
C ARG A 54 13.87 -10.29 6.48
N SER A 55 14.22 -11.03 7.53
CA SER A 55 13.90 -12.46 7.67
C SER A 55 12.40 -12.71 7.53
N ARG A 56 11.56 -11.83 8.09
CA ARG A 56 10.09 -11.90 7.95
C ARG A 56 9.63 -11.74 6.50
N VAL A 57 10.16 -10.76 5.76
CA VAL A 57 9.89 -10.58 4.33
C VAL A 57 10.31 -11.81 3.54
N CYS A 58 11.54 -12.29 3.74
CA CYS A 58 12.06 -13.47 3.06
C CYS A 58 11.22 -14.72 3.33
N ARG A 59 10.81 -14.95 4.59
CA ARG A 59 9.90 -16.06 4.93
C ARG A 59 8.54 -15.92 4.27
N ALA A 60 7.95 -14.72 4.22
CA ALA A 60 6.65 -14.52 3.57
C ALA A 60 6.71 -14.83 2.06
N LEU A 61 7.80 -14.44 1.39
CA LEU A 61 8.06 -14.76 -0.01
C LEU A 61 8.35 -16.24 -0.25
N ALA A 62 9.14 -16.87 0.62
CA ALA A 62 9.43 -18.29 0.54
C ALA A 62 8.20 -19.16 0.81
N LYS A 63 7.28 -18.73 1.70
CA LYS A 63 5.99 -19.42 1.98
C LYS A 63 5.11 -19.52 0.74
N VAL A 64 5.15 -18.50 -0.11
CA VAL A 64 4.49 -18.51 -1.43
C VAL A 64 5.42 -19.06 -2.51
N GLY A 65 6.47 -19.79 -2.16
CA GLY A 65 7.31 -20.55 -3.08
C GLY A 65 8.11 -19.71 -4.07
N VAL A 66 8.52 -18.50 -3.70
CA VAL A 66 9.32 -17.58 -4.52
C VAL A 66 10.68 -17.34 -3.88
N ASP A 67 11.74 -17.28 -4.69
CA ASP A 67 13.05 -16.84 -4.22
C ASP A 67 13.03 -15.36 -3.81
N PRO A 68 13.23 -15.04 -2.51
CA PRO A 68 13.12 -13.66 -2.04
C PRO A 68 14.12 -12.72 -2.68
N GLU A 69 15.37 -13.14 -2.88
CA GLU A 69 16.43 -12.26 -3.36
C GLU A 69 16.26 -11.90 -4.84
N SER A 70 15.93 -12.88 -5.69
CA SER A 70 15.61 -12.64 -7.11
C SER A 70 14.43 -11.65 -7.22
N LEU A 71 13.32 -11.88 -6.50
CA LEU A 71 12.17 -10.97 -6.57
C LEU A 71 12.47 -9.57 -6.02
N LEU A 72 13.18 -9.45 -4.89
CA LEU A 72 13.58 -8.14 -4.35
C LEU A 72 14.53 -7.39 -5.31
N ASN A 73 15.36 -8.11 -6.06
CA ASN A 73 16.21 -7.52 -7.09
C ASN A 73 15.40 -7.00 -8.29
N VAL A 74 14.39 -7.77 -8.75
CA VAL A 74 13.43 -7.31 -9.77
C VAL A 74 12.74 -6.02 -9.29
N MET A 75 12.22 -6.02 -8.06
CA MET A 75 11.57 -4.85 -7.46
C MET A 75 12.50 -3.63 -7.40
N ARG A 76 13.78 -3.84 -7.05
CA ARG A 76 14.78 -2.76 -7.00
C ARG A 76 15.04 -2.15 -8.38
N LYS A 77 15.11 -2.98 -9.43
CA LYS A 77 15.35 -2.54 -10.82
C LYS A 77 14.15 -1.76 -11.39
N THR A 78 12.93 -2.21 -11.10
CA THR A 78 11.72 -1.68 -11.76
C THR A 78 10.93 -0.68 -10.91
N GLY A 79 11.29 -0.56 -9.63
CA GLY A 79 10.50 0.18 -8.65
C GLY A 79 9.17 -0.51 -8.31
N ALA A 80 9.04 -1.81 -8.54
CA ALA A 80 7.83 -2.55 -8.18
C ALA A 80 7.71 -2.77 -6.67
N VAL A 81 6.47 -2.96 -6.20
CA VAL A 81 6.13 -3.18 -4.79
C VAL A 81 5.17 -4.35 -4.64
N ILE A 82 5.25 -5.09 -3.55
CA ILE A 82 4.29 -6.15 -3.21
C ILE A 82 3.22 -5.56 -2.30
N SER A 83 1.97 -5.97 -2.48
CA SER A 83 0.86 -5.61 -1.59
C SER A 83 -0.08 -6.80 -1.35
N GLY A 84 -1.26 -6.56 -0.77
CA GLY A 84 -2.26 -7.58 -0.46
C GLY A 84 -1.89 -8.44 0.75
N SER A 85 -2.29 -9.71 0.74
CA SER A 85 -2.09 -10.63 1.86
C SER A 85 -0.63 -10.88 2.22
N THR A 86 0.27 -10.89 1.24
CA THR A 86 1.72 -11.09 1.51
C THR A 86 2.29 -9.92 2.32
N ALA A 87 1.91 -8.69 1.99
CA ALA A 87 2.30 -7.52 2.77
C ALA A 87 1.62 -7.52 4.15
N LEU A 88 0.35 -7.92 4.24
CA LEU A 88 -0.37 -8.02 5.51
C LEU A 88 0.30 -9.01 6.48
N GLU A 89 0.69 -10.20 6.00
CA GLU A 89 1.40 -11.21 6.81
C GLU A 89 2.76 -10.69 7.36
N VAL A 90 3.43 -9.78 6.65
CA VAL A 90 4.65 -9.16 7.16
C VAL A 90 4.35 -8.08 8.20
N VAL A 91 3.30 -7.28 8.00
CA VAL A 91 2.89 -6.21 8.92
C VAL A 91 2.30 -6.76 10.21
N VAL A 92 1.48 -7.81 10.13
CA VAL A 92 0.85 -8.49 11.27
C VAL A 92 1.06 -10.01 11.11
N PRO A 93 2.16 -10.55 11.66
CA PRO A 93 2.51 -11.96 11.53
C PRO A 93 1.41 -12.90 12.01
N GLY A 94 1.11 -13.93 11.22
CA GLY A 94 0.11 -14.93 11.56
C GLY A 94 -1.34 -14.46 11.38
N SER A 95 -1.56 -13.25 10.87
CA SER A 95 -2.91 -12.74 10.60
C SER A 95 -3.53 -13.38 9.37
N CYS A 96 -2.75 -13.84 8.40
CA CYS A 96 -3.28 -14.53 7.23
C CYS A 96 -2.26 -15.47 6.57
N THR A 97 -2.77 -16.40 5.76
CA THR A 97 -1.94 -17.25 4.91
C THR A 97 -1.99 -16.72 3.48
N PRO A 98 -0.92 -16.08 2.96
CA PRO A 98 -0.88 -15.62 1.59
C PRO A 98 -0.85 -16.81 0.62
N ASN A 99 -1.63 -16.73 -0.47
CA ASN A 99 -1.69 -17.77 -1.50
C ASN A 99 -1.11 -17.33 -2.85
N ASP A 100 -0.96 -16.02 -3.03
CA ASP A 100 -0.49 -15.38 -4.25
C ASP A 100 0.32 -14.12 -3.93
N ILE A 101 1.19 -13.73 -4.86
CA ILE A 101 1.89 -12.46 -4.83
C ILE A 101 1.15 -11.46 -5.71
N ASN A 102 0.82 -10.30 -5.16
CA ASN A 102 0.31 -9.16 -5.93
C ASN A 102 1.42 -8.10 -6.03
N LEU A 103 2.09 -8.08 -7.18
CA LEU A 103 3.21 -7.20 -7.49
C LEU A 103 2.69 -6.01 -8.32
N TYR A 104 2.96 -4.80 -7.88
CA TYR A 104 2.55 -3.56 -8.54
C TYR A 104 3.76 -2.84 -9.12
N CYS A 105 3.71 -2.47 -10.40
CA CYS A 105 4.78 -1.72 -11.06
C CYS A 105 4.31 -0.33 -11.53
N PRO A 106 5.22 0.64 -11.70
CA PRO A 106 4.91 1.93 -12.32
C PRO A 106 4.32 1.79 -13.73
N GLN A 107 3.57 2.80 -14.17
CA GLN A 107 3.12 2.90 -15.56
C GLN A 107 4.28 2.78 -16.55
N GLY A 108 4.12 1.91 -17.55
CA GLY A 108 5.11 1.64 -18.58
C GLY A 108 6.17 0.61 -18.20
N LYS A 109 6.14 0.07 -16.97
CA LYS A 109 7.15 -0.88 -16.47
C LYS A 109 6.71 -2.35 -16.51
N ALA A 110 5.50 -2.65 -16.98
CA ALA A 110 5.02 -4.03 -16.98
C ALA A 110 5.85 -4.98 -17.86
N VAL A 111 6.27 -4.53 -19.06
CA VAL A 111 7.06 -5.34 -19.99
C VAL A 111 8.44 -5.63 -19.39
N GLU A 112 9.16 -4.60 -18.98
CA GLU A 112 10.47 -4.74 -18.32
C GLU A 112 10.40 -5.61 -17.06
N THR A 113 9.37 -5.43 -16.23
CA THR A 113 9.17 -6.28 -15.03
C THR A 113 8.85 -7.72 -15.42
N SER A 114 8.07 -7.94 -16.47
CA SER A 114 7.77 -9.27 -17.01
C SER A 114 9.03 -9.96 -17.52
N ASP A 115 9.87 -9.25 -18.27
CA ASP A 115 11.08 -9.82 -18.85
C ASP A 115 12.06 -10.25 -17.74
N LEU A 116 12.27 -9.39 -16.74
CA LEU A 116 13.11 -9.71 -15.58
C LEU A 116 12.58 -10.90 -14.76
N LEU A 117 11.26 -11.07 -14.63
CA LEU A 117 10.68 -12.24 -13.95
C LEU A 117 10.92 -13.55 -14.73
N LEU A 118 11.12 -13.47 -16.05
CA LEU A 118 11.33 -14.63 -16.91
C LEU A 118 12.82 -14.99 -17.07
N GLU A 119 13.76 -14.11 -16.69
CA GLU A 119 15.21 -14.32 -16.88
C GLU A 119 15.75 -15.61 -16.23
N ASP A 120 15.28 -15.96 -15.03
CA ASP A 120 15.76 -17.12 -14.28
C ASP A 120 15.00 -18.43 -14.62
N ASP A 121 14.13 -18.41 -15.66
CA ASP A 121 13.18 -19.49 -16.00
C ASP A 121 12.29 -19.94 -14.82
N ALA A 122 12.25 -19.20 -13.71
CA ALA A 122 11.54 -19.59 -12.50
C ALA A 122 10.02 -19.43 -12.65
N TYR A 123 9.60 -18.53 -13.55
CA TYR A 123 8.22 -18.21 -13.84
C TYR A 123 7.84 -18.54 -15.28
N GLU A 124 6.58 -18.92 -15.44
CA GLU A 124 5.92 -19.07 -16.73
C GLU A 124 4.74 -18.09 -16.80
N LYS A 125 4.63 -17.37 -17.91
CA LYS A 125 3.49 -16.50 -18.17
C LYS A 125 2.26 -17.36 -18.44
N ILE A 126 1.21 -17.22 -17.62
CA ILE A 126 -0.05 -17.93 -17.83
C ILE A 126 -0.71 -17.30 -19.05
N ARG A 127 -0.72 -18.03 -20.17
CA ARG A 127 -1.55 -17.66 -21.33
C ARG A 127 -3.00 -17.77 -20.89
N SER A 128 -3.76 -16.68 -20.99
CA SER A 128 -5.19 -16.77 -20.77
C SER A 128 -5.76 -17.83 -21.74
N PRO A 129 -6.71 -18.69 -21.31
CA PRO A 129 -7.34 -19.71 -22.17
C PRO A 129 -7.96 -19.18 -23.46
N GLU A 130 -8.03 -17.85 -23.63
CA GLU A 130 -8.65 -17.13 -24.74
C GLU A 130 -7.64 -16.76 -25.83
N GLY A 131 -6.61 -17.60 -26.03
CA GLY A 131 -5.52 -17.43 -27.00
C GLY A 131 -5.93 -17.43 -28.48
N ALA A 132 -6.89 -16.62 -28.90
CA ALA A 132 -7.29 -16.46 -30.30
C ALA A 132 -7.59 -15.00 -30.64
N ARG A 133 -6.53 -14.17 -30.59
CA ARG A 133 -6.26 -12.92 -31.36
C ARG A 133 -5.40 -11.98 -30.52
N LEU A 134 -4.16 -12.40 -30.35
CA LEU A 134 -3.03 -11.56 -29.98
C LEU A 134 -2.63 -10.68 -31.17
N SER A 135 -3.42 -9.65 -31.45
CA SER A 135 -2.96 -8.47 -32.18
C SER A 135 -3.63 -7.26 -31.53
N GLU A 136 -2.81 -6.44 -30.87
CA GLU A 136 -3.16 -5.14 -30.31
C GLU A 136 -4.22 -5.09 -29.20
N ARG A 137 -3.73 -4.71 -28.02
CA ARG A 137 -4.48 -4.44 -26.79
C ARG A 137 -5.02 -5.72 -26.15
N ILE A 138 -4.26 -6.15 -25.13
CA ILE A 138 -4.77 -6.43 -23.77
C ILE A 138 -6.29 -6.50 -23.80
N ARG A 139 -6.88 -7.67 -23.54
CA ARG A 139 -8.27 -7.73 -23.07
C ARG A 139 -8.30 -6.90 -21.80
N VAL A 140 -8.56 -5.61 -21.98
CA VAL A 140 -9.11 -4.73 -20.99
C VAL A 140 -10.52 -5.31 -20.84
N GLU A 141 -10.66 -6.41 -20.07
CA GLU A 141 -11.82 -6.49 -19.18
C GLU A 141 -11.92 -5.08 -18.64
N THR A 142 -12.96 -4.34 -18.99
CA THR A 142 -13.11 -2.91 -18.71
C THR A 142 -12.68 -2.64 -17.28
N PHE A 143 -11.38 -2.38 -17.11
CA PHE A 143 -10.78 -2.31 -15.80
C PHE A 143 -11.38 -1.03 -15.31
N ASP A 144 -12.17 -1.16 -14.26
CA ASP A 144 -12.80 -0.03 -13.63
C ASP A 144 -11.65 0.94 -13.35
N LEU A 145 -11.51 2.01 -14.15
CA LEU A 145 -10.40 2.98 -14.05
C LEU A 145 -10.28 3.50 -12.60
N ASN A 146 -11.38 3.36 -11.87
CA ASN A 146 -11.56 3.45 -10.43
C ASN A 146 -10.60 2.60 -9.56
N ASN A 147 -9.83 1.66 -10.10
CA ASN A 147 -8.89 0.83 -9.35
C ASN A 147 -7.41 1.21 -9.54
N GLY A 148 -7.10 2.19 -10.39
CA GLY A 148 -5.72 2.66 -10.55
C GLY A 148 -4.78 1.70 -11.29
N VAL A 149 -5.28 0.60 -11.87
CA VAL A 149 -4.51 -0.44 -12.57
C VAL A 149 -4.79 -0.36 -14.08
N SER A 150 -3.75 -0.28 -14.91
CA SER A 150 -3.85 -0.25 -16.38
C SER A 150 -3.95 -1.65 -16.99
N GLN A 151 -3.24 -2.62 -16.44
CA GLN A 151 -3.22 -4.01 -16.91
C GLN A 151 -2.78 -4.98 -15.82
N ILE A 152 -3.14 -6.27 -15.99
CA ILE A 152 -2.72 -7.36 -15.12
C ILE A 152 -2.12 -8.48 -15.98
N LEU A 153 -0.88 -8.85 -15.67
CA LEU A 153 -0.19 -10.02 -16.20
C LEU A 153 -0.13 -11.10 -15.12
N ARG A 154 -0.38 -12.36 -15.48
CA ARG A 154 -0.39 -13.48 -14.52
C ARG A 154 0.75 -14.44 -14.82
N PHE A 155 1.42 -14.87 -13.77
CA PHE A 155 2.55 -15.78 -13.82
C PHE A 155 2.32 -16.95 -12.88
N LYS A 156 2.87 -18.10 -13.25
CA LYS A 156 2.96 -19.29 -12.42
C LYS A 156 4.43 -19.57 -12.17
N HIS A 157 4.84 -19.65 -10.91
CA HIS A 157 6.18 -20.12 -10.57
C HIS A 157 6.23 -21.65 -10.69
N LYS A 158 7.42 -22.22 -10.94
CA LYS A 158 7.65 -23.67 -10.97
C LYS A 158 7.24 -24.41 -9.69
N SER A 159 7.24 -23.72 -8.55
CA SER A 159 6.74 -24.24 -7.27
C SER A 159 5.21 -24.38 -7.19
N GLY A 160 4.49 -23.91 -8.21
CA GLY A 160 3.03 -23.82 -8.22
C GLY A 160 2.47 -22.51 -7.65
N ALA A 161 3.32 -21.58 -7.22
CA ALA A 161 2.88 -20.28 -6.76
C ALA A 161 2.32 -19.40 -7.88
N SER A 162 1.34 -18.56 -7.55
CA SER A 162 0.77 -17.60 -8.51
C SER A 162 1.27 -16.19 -8.20
N LEU A 163 1.66 -15.44 -9.24
CA LEU A 163 2.03 -14.04 -9.16
C LEU A 163 1.19 -13.22 -10.14
N ASN A 164 0.54 -12.18 -9.63
CA ASN A 164 -0.16 -11.19 -10.44
C ASN A 164 0.70 -9.91 -10.50
N LEU A 165 1.17 -9.56 -11.68
CA LEU A 165 1.84 -8.29 -11.95
C LEU A 165 0.79 -7.29 -12.44
N MET A 166 0.57 -6.25 -11.65
CA MET A 166 -0.38 -5.18 -11.92
C MET A 166 0.39 -3.91 -12.26
N GLU A 167 0.09 -3.32 -13.41
CA GLU A 167 0.68 -2.03 -13.77
C GLU A 167 -0.22 -0.89 -13.28
N SER A 168 0.37 0.11 -12.66
CA SER A 168 -0.37 1.31 -12.27
C SER A 168 -0.73 2.16 -13.49
N LEU A 169 -1.90 2.82 -13.43
CA LEU A 169 -2.26 3.92 -14.33
C LEU A 169 -1.36 5.17 -14.17
N SER A 170 -0.51 5.20 -13.14
CA SER A 170 0.38 6.32 -12.83
C SER A 170 1.83 5.88 -12.71
N HIS A 171 2.76 6.84 -12.68
CA HIS A 171 4.17 6.56 -12.39
C HIS A 171 4.44 6.02 -10.98
N SER A 172 3.44 5.98 -10.10
CA SER A 172 3.59 5.40 -8.77
C SER A 172 2.98 4.00 -8.69
N PRO A 173 3.75 2.97 -8.30
CA PRO A 173 3.22 1.63 -8.09
C PRO A 173 2.31 1.55 -6.85
N LEU A 174 2.31 2.58 -6.00
CA LEU A 174 1.49 2.65 -4.79
C LEU A 174 0.06 3.12 -5.05
N ALA A 175 -0.18 3.85 -6.16
CA ALA A 175 -1.52 4.40 -6.42
C ALA A 175 -2.64 3.33 -6.38
N PRO A 176 -2.48 2.13 -7.00
CA PRO A 176 -3.43 1.02 -6.90
C PRO A 176 -3.73 0.53 -5.47
N ILE A 177 -2.81 0.73 -4.52
CA ILE A 177 -2.93 0.20 -3.15
C ILE A 177 -3.95 1.02 -2.35
N PHE A 178 -3.96 2.34 -2.53
CA PHE A 178 -5.03 3.21 -2.00
C PHE A 178 -6.36 2.91 -2.68
N PHE A 179 -6.29 2.15 -3.78
CA PHE A 179 -7.43 1.56 -4.43
C PHE A 179 -7.91 0.20 -3.84
N PHE A 180 -7.53 -0.16 -2.61
CA PHE A 180 -8.09 -1.35 -1.96
C PHE A 180 -9.43 -1.12 -1.28
N HIS A 181 -10.18 -2.21 -1.08
CA HIS A 181 -11.53 -2.22 -0.53
C HIS A 181 -11.58 -1.99 0.98
N ASN A 182 -10.46 -2.17 1.66
CA ASN A 182 -10.34 -1.91 3.08
C ASN A 182 -8.91 -1.46 3.42
N THR A 183 -8.74 -0.89 4.60
CA THR A 183 -7.44 -0.39 5.07
C THR A 183 -6.46 -1.48 5.49
N ILE A 184 -6.92 -2.68 5.87
CA ILE A 184 -6.02 -3.77 6.32
C ILE A 184 -5.17 -4.30 5.17
N LEU A 185 -5.57 -4.10 3.91
CA LEU A 185 -4.76 -4.46 2.76
C LEU A 185 -3.85 -3.32 2.31
N MET A 186 -4.02 -2.10 2.82
CA MET A 186 -3.23 -0.92 2.44
C MET A 186 -1.86 -0.94 3.13
N ASN A 187 -1.07 -1.94 2.76
CA ASN A 187 0.30 -2.15 3.16
C ASN A 187 1.13 -2.46 1.91
N CYS A 188 2.43 -2.18 1.94
CA CYS A 188 3.31 -2.64 0.88
C CYS A 188 4.70 -3.02 1.38
N ILE A 189 5.35 -3.88 0.60
CA ILE A 189 6.75 -4.25 0.74
C ILE A 189 7.43 -3.74 -0.52
N THR A 190 8.49 -2.97 -0.34
CA THR A 190 9.37 -2.52 -1.42
C THR A 190 10.62 -3.41 -1.45
N SER A 191 11.63 -3.08 -2.26
CA SER A 191 12.91 -3.79 -2.21
C SER A 191 13.61 -3.69 -0.85
N ASP A 192 13.32 -2.65 -0.05
CA ASP A 192 14.15 -2.28 1.11
C ASP A 192 13.37 -1.82 2.36
N GLU A 193 12.05 -1.63 2.26
CA GLU A 193 11.19 -1.17 3.36
C GLU A 193 9.81 -1.85 3.35
N VAL A 194 9.23 -1.96 4.55
CA VAL A 194 7.82 -2.34 4.77
C VAL A 194 7.05 -1.10 5.21
N ILE A 195 5.88 -0.88 4.60
CA ILE A 195 5.02 0.27 4.85
C ILE A 195 3.61 -0.21 5.20
N SER A 196 3.06 0.30 6.29
CA SER A 196 1.63 0.23 6.60
C SER A 196 1.04 1.63 6.58
N PHE A 197 -0.01 1.85 5.78
CA PHE A 197 -0.68 3.15 5.69
C PHE A 197 -1.71 3.35 6.82
N TYR A 198 -2.13 2.27 7.47
CA TYR A 198 -3.06 2.27 8.61
C TYR A 198 -2.56 1.33 9.71
N PRO A 199 -1.38 1.60 10.30
CA PRO A 199 -0.69 0.70 11.21
C PRO A 199 -1.52 0.32 12.43
N LEU A 200 -2.07 1.30 13.17
CA LEU A 200 -2.75 1.01 14.44
C LEU A 200 -4.04 0.22 14.25
N SER A 201 -4.83 0.53 13.21
CA SER A 201 -6.04 -0.25 12.94
C SER A 201 -5.66 -1.67 12.50
N THR A 202 -4.68 -1.80 11.59
CA THR A 202 -4.25 -3.10 11.05
C THR A 202 -3.67 -3.99 12.16
N SER A 203 -2.80 -3.45 13.03
CA SER A 203 -2.23 -4.18 14.17
C SER A 203 -3.26 -4.53 15.24
N SER A 204 -4.36 -3.78 15.32
CA SER A 204 -5.49 -4.07 16.21
C SER A 204 -6.52 -5.01 15.58
N LEU A 205 -6.22 -5.63 14.43
CA LEU A 205 -7.13 -6.48 13.67
C LEU A 205 -8.45 -5.78 13.30
N THR A 206 -8.35 -4.50 12.96
CA THR A 206 -9.49 -3.67 12.54
C THR A 206 -9.22 -3.00 11.19
N GLY A 207 -10.25 -2.93 10.36
CA GLY A 207 -10.20 -2.31 9.05
C GLY A 207 -11.37 -1.37 8.81
N LEU A 208 -11.13 -0.34 8.00
CA LEU A 208 -12.19 0.51 7.48
C LEU A 208 -12.44 0.12 6.03
N LYS A 209 -13.72 -0.06 5.67
CA LYS A 209 -14.15 -0.24 4.30
C LYS A 209 -13.91 1.05 3.52
N ASN A 210 -13.27 0.92 2.37
CA ASN A 210 -13.09 2.01 1.40
C ASN A 210 -14.25 1.93 0.40
N ASN A 211 -15.30 2.71 0.63
CA ASN A 211 -16.53 2.68 -0.17
C ASN A 211 -16.32 3.44 -1.48
N ARG A 212 -16.04 2.71 -2.55
CA ARG A 212 -15.58 3.26 -3.84
C ARG A 212 -16.67 3.79 -4.74
N SER A 213 -17.84 3.19 -4.67
CA SER A 213 -18.84 3.31 -5.70
C SER A 213 -20.19 3.57 -5.08
N ALA A 214 -20.94 4.49 -5.69
CA ALA A 214 -22.38 4.62 -5.47
C ALA A 214 -23.13 3.33 -5.90
N ARG A 215 -22.48 2.41 -6.64
CA ARG A 215 -22.97 1.05 -6.86
C ARG A 215 -22.56 0.20 -5.66
N PRO A 216 -23.46 -0.62 -5.08
CA PRO A 216 -23.05 -1.61 -4.09
C PRO A 216 -21.92 -2.40 -4.73
N SER A 217 -20.72 -2.29 -4.17
CA SER A 217 -19.60 -3.08 -4.68
C SER A 217 -20.07 -4.53 -4.70
N THR A 218 -20.06 -5.17 -5.85
CA THR A 218 -20.37 -6.60 -6.02
C THR A 218 -19.31 -7.49 -5.38
N HIS A 219 -18.61 -6.99 -4.35
CA HIS A 219 -17.81 -7.84 -3.50
C HIS A 219 -18.74 -8.87 -2.92
N SER A 220 -18.50 -10.11 -3.35
CA SER A 220 -19.20 -11.23 -2.78
C SER A 220 -19.00 -11.16 -1.26
N PRO A 221 -20.07 -11.35 -0.47
CA PRO A 221 -19.97 -11.51 0.98
C PRO A 221 -18.83 -12.46 1.41
N GLU A 222 -18.43 -13.37 0.53
CA GLU A 222 -17.28 -14.27 0.67
C GLU A 222 -15.94 -13.54 0.88
N LYS A 223 -15.69 -12.39 0.24
CA LYS A 223 -14.45 -11.63 0.44
C LYS A 223 -14.39 -10.98 1.83
N LEU A 224 -15.52 -10.50 2.34
CA LEU A 224 -15.61 -9.98 3.71
C LEU A 224 -15.42 -11.13 4.71
N LYS A 225 -16.13 -12.24 4.49
CA LYS A 225 -15.99 -13.47 5.27
C LYS A 225 -14.54 -13.97 5.32
N LYS A 226 -13.80 -13.87 4.21
CA LYS A 226 -12.37 -14.21 4.18
C LYS A 226 -11.55 -13.39 5.19
N TRP A 227 -11.78 -12.09 5.31
CA TRP A 227 -11.05 -11.26 6.28
C TRP A 227 -11.52 -11.48 7.72
N GLU A 228 -12.80 -11.74 7.92
CA GLU A 228 -13.35 -12.13 9.23
C GLU A 228 -12.77 -13.47 9.71
N THR A 229 -12.57 -14.45 8.81
CA THR A 229 -11.91 -15.73 9.15
C THR A 229 -10.44 -15.57 9.54
N TRP A 230 -9.83 -14.44 9.19
CA TRP A 230 -8.49 -14.04 9.63
C TRP A 230 -8.50 -13.27 10.95
N GLY A 231 -9.67 -13.09 11.57
CA GLY A 231 -9.85 -12.38 12.84
C GLY A 231 -10.01 -10.86 12.70
N PHE A 232 -10.15 -10.32 11.49
CA PHE A 232 -10.32 -8.89 11.29
C PHE A 232 -11.78 -8.45 11.42
N ASN A 233 -11.99 -7.34 12.13
CA ASN A 233 -13.26 -6.63 12.16
C ASN A 233 -13.25 -5.50 11.12
N ILE A 234 -14.10 -5.60 10.09
CA ILE A 234 -14.18 -4.60 9.02
C ILE A 234 -15.40 -3.71 9.24
N PHE A 235 -15.15 -2.45 9.60
CA PHE A 235 -16.19 -1.44 9.80
C PHE A 235 -16.51 -0.72 8.51
N THR A 236 -17.77 -0.38 8.29
CA THR A 236 -18.09 0.67 7.32
C THR A 236 -17.85 2.04 7.95
N SER A 237 -17.55 3.04 7.12
CA SER A 237 -17.32 4.42 7.57
C SER A 237 -18.48 4.99 8.40
N CYS A 238 -19.69 4.44 8.25
CA CYS A 238 -20.91 4.89 8.93
C CYS A 238 -21.18 4.14 10.26
N ASP A 239 -20.65 2.93 10.43
CA ASP A 239 -20.82 2.15 11.67
C ASP A 239 -19.87 2.63 12.78
N ALA A 240 -18.74 3.22 12.38
CA ALA A 240 -17.74 3.76 13.29
C ALA A 240 -18.22 4.99 14.09
N ASP A 241 -19.31 5.65 13.64
CA ASP A 241 -19.91 6.81 14.31
C ASP A 241 -20.94 6.44 15.40
N HIS A 242 -21.33 5.17 15.54
CA HIS A 242 -22.52 4.81 16.34
C HIS A 242 -22.28 3.87 17.53
N ALA A 243 -21.11 3.25 17.67
CA ALA A 243 -20.86 2.28 18.76
C ALA A 243 -19.64 2.66 19.61
N ASN A 244 -19.83 3.58 20.56
CA ASN A 244 -18.94 3.81 21.71
C ASN A 244 -17.49 4.24 21.40
N HIS A 245 -17.35 5.53 21.09
CA HIS A 245 -16.11 6.27 20.82
C HIS A 245 -15.13 6.36 22.01
N VAL A 246 -14.43 5.28 22.36
CA VAL A 246 -13.20 5.39 23.20
C VAL A 246 -11.95 5.59 22.34
N PHE A 247 -11.97 5.15 21.08
CA PHE A 247 -10.86 5.34 20.11
C PHE A 247 -11.11 6.41 19.05
N TRP A 248 -12.32 6.96 18.97
CA TRP A 248 -12.77 7.71 17.79
C TRP A 248 -13.35 9.06 18.13
N ASN A 249 -12.90 9.71 19.20
CA ASN A 249 -13.34 11.07 19.49
C ASN A 249 -13.15 11.93 18.22
N PRO A 250 -14.19 12.57 17.66
CA PRO A 250 -14.16 13.32 16.40
C PRO A 250 -13.30 14.60 16.47
N THR A 251 -12.31 14.62 17.35
CA THR A 251 -11.19 15.54 17.26
C THR A 251 -10.56 15.45 15.86
N PRO A 252 -10.38 16.58 15.17
CA PRO A 252 -10.18 16.65 13.72
C PRO A 252 -8.77 16.24 13.23
N LYS A 253 -8.09 15.29 13.88
CA LYS A 253 -6.67 14.97 13.59
C LYS A 253 -6.29 13.49 13.76
N HIS A 254 -7.25 12.58 13.64
CA HIS A 254 -6.93 11.15 13.67
C HIS A 254 -6.69 10.62 12.26
N GLY A 255 -5.55 9.97 12.03
CA GLY A 255 -5.16 9.42 10.72
C GLY A 255 -6.12 8.36 10.16
N PHE A 256 -7.17 8.03 10.88
CA PHE A 256 -8.15 7.03 10.48
C PHE A 256 -9.51 7.66 10.14
N CYS A 257 -9.63 8.99 10.27
CA CYS A 257 -10.82 9.71 9.83
C CYS A 257 -10.95 9.60 8.31
N HIS A 258 -12.12 9.16 7.83
CA HIS A 258 -12.38 9.05 6.39
C HIS A 258 -12.49 10.41 5.68
N PHE A 259 -12.70 11.50 6.42
CA PHE A 259 -12.67 12.86 5.90
C PHE A 259 -11.26 13.42 5.72
N GLU A 260 -10.25 12.82 6.36
CA GLU A 260 -8.88 13.32 6.34
C GLU A 260 -8.15 12.88 5.06
N TYR A 261 -7.46 13.82 4.43
CA TYR A 261 -6.50 13.50 3.39
C TYR A 261 -5.25 12.91 4.02
N ARG A 262 -4.94 11.67 3.66
CA ARG A 262 -3.72 10.97 4.06
C ARG A 262 -2.65 11.18 3.02
N SER A 263 -1.39 11.03 3.43
CA SER A 263 -0.24 11.05 2.54
C SER A 263 0.75 9.95 2.90
N THR A 264 1.52 9.48 1.92
CA THR A 264 2.55 8.42 2.07
C THR A 264 3.64 8.79 3.08
N ASN A 265 3.75 10.08 3.39
CA ASN A 265 4.72 10.65 4.31
C ASN A 265 4.07 11.28 5.55
N ASP A 266 2.78 11.02 5.80
CA ASP A 266 2.16 11.50 7.04
C ASP A 266 2.62 10.70 8.26
N ARG A 267 2.50 11.32 9.44
CA ARG A 267 2.87 10.72 10.73
C ARG A 267 2.05 9.50 11.14
N HIS A 268 0.99 9.19 10.39
CA HIS A 268 0.08 8.10 10.69
C HIS A 268 0.44 6.84 9.90
N CYS A 269 1.41 6.90 8.98
CA CYS A 269 2.00 5.73 8.35
C CYS A 269 3.10 5.13 9.23
N ALA A 270 3.24 3.81 9.21
CA ALA A 270 4.38 3.11 9.80
C ALA A 270 5.30 2.64 8.68
N ARG A 271 6.59 2.94 8.81
CA ARG A 271 7.61 2.56 7.82
C ARG A 271 8.84 2.07 8.54
N MET A 272 9.41 0.96 8.08
CA MET A 272 10.67 0.45 8.58
C MET A 272 11.51 -0.11 7.43
N THR A 273 12.76 0.33 7.36
CA THR A 273 13.75 -0.22 6.43
C THR A 273 14.30 -1.52 6.99
N PHE A 274 14.51 -2.52 6.13
CA PHE A 274 15.14 -3.80 6.49
C PHE A 274 16.39 -4.10 5.66
N SER A 275 16.75 -3.19 4.76
CA SER A 275 18.00 -3.24 3.99
C SER A 275 19.00 -2.23 4.57
N SER A 276 20.26 -2.66 4.68
CA SER A 276 21.38 -1.75 4.97
C SER A 276 21.75 -0.91 3.75
N VAL A 277 21.43 -1.40 2.55
CA VAL A 277 21.63 -0.67 1.30
C VAL A 277 20.47 0.30 1.15
N HIS A 278 20.76 1.60 1.12
CA HIS A 278 19.78 2.59 0.71
C HIS A 278 19.48 2.38 -0.77
N GLY A 279 18.44 1.59 -1.06
CA GLY A 279 17.82 1.58 -2.37
C GLY A 279 17.32 2.98 -2.74
N PRO A 280 16.90 3.19 -4.00
CA PRO A 280 16.20 4.40 -4.35
C PRO A 280 15.05 4.54 -3.36
N LYS A 281 15.11 5.57 -2.50
CA LYS A 281 13.99 5.86 -1.62
C LYS A 281 12.76 5.91 -2.53
N LEU A 282 11.61 5.43 -2.06
CA LEU A 282 10.33 5.89 -2.60
C LEU A 282 10.17 7.38 -2.25
N THR A 283 11.08 8.23 -2.73
CA THR A 283 10.96 9.68 -2.90
C THR A 283 10.10 10.00 -4.11
N GLY A 284 9.23 9.06 -4.50
CA GLY A 284 8.18 9.33 -5.47
C GLY A 284 7.31 10.51 -5.02
N PRO A 285 6.47 11.03 -5.92
CA PRO A 285 5.49 12.05 -5.62
C PRO A 285 4.82 11.80 -4.27
N ASN A 286 4.62 12.85 -3.47
CA ASN A 286 3.77 12.79 -2.29
C ASN A 286 2.36 12.38 -2.76
N LEU A 287 2.06 11.09 -2.66
CA LEU A 287 0.72 10.58 -2.94
C LEU A 287 -0.17 10.97 -1.79
N CYS A 288 -1.30 11.58 -2.12
CA CYS A 288 -2.35 11.90 -1.18
C CYS A 288 -3.60 11.09 -1.55
N TRP A 289 -4.30 10.57 -0.56
CA TRP A 289 -5.55 9.87 -0.80
C TRP A 289 -6.56 10.16 0.31
N ARG A 290 -7.82 9.89 0.02
CA ARG A 290 -8.91 9.89 1.00
C ARG A 290 -9.73 8.62 0.82
N LEU A 291 -10.18 8.03 1.93
CA LEU A 291 -11.09 6.90 1.88
C LEU A 291 -12.44 7.34 1.28
N GLY A 292 -13.03 6.49 0.44
CA GLY A 292 -14.39 6.68 -0.02
C GLY A 292 -15.39 6.36 1.08
N PHE A 293 -16.49 7.13 1.14
CA PHE A 293 -17.57 6.98 2.12
C PHE A 293 -18.92 6.85 1.40
N ASP A 294 -19.88 6.15 2.02
CA ASP A 294 -21.20 5.98 1.44
C ASP A 294 -22.04 7.24 1.66
N THR A 295 -22.41 7.94 0.58
CA THR A 295 -23.22 9.16 0.66
C THR A 295 -24.71 8.90 0.79
N ARG A 296 -25.18 7.63 0.73
CA ARG A 296 -26.62 7.30 0.68
C ARG A 296 -27.42 7.69 1.92
N GLN A 297 -26.79 8.11 3.01
CA GLN A 297 -27.47 8.58 4.22
C GLN A 297 -27.72 10.09 4.25
N GLY A 298 -27.24 10.86 3.27
CA GLY A 298 -27.48 12.31 3.18
C GLY A 298 -28.14 12.70 1.85
N ASN A 299 -29.14 13.57 1.91
CA ASN A 299 -29.90 14.11 0.76
C ASN A 299 -29.06 15.02 -0.18
N THR A 300 -27.73 14.92 -0.16
CA THR A 300 -26.81 15.77 -0.93
C THR A 300 -26.37 15.07 -2.21
N THR A 301 -26.63 15.71 -3.34
CA THR A 301 -26.43 15.21 -4.72
C THR A 301 -24.96 15.07 -5.15
N THR A 302 -23.98 15.32 -4.26
CA THR A 302 -22.56 15.21 -4.57
C THR A 302 -22.08 13.77 -4.36
N ARG A 303 -21.94 13.01 -5.45
CA ARG A 303 -21.27 11.70 -5.43
C ARG A 303 -19.79 11.86 -5.06
N ASN A 304 -19.41 11.42 -3.87
CA ASN A 304 -18.02 11.49 -3.39
C ASN A 304 -17.33 10.12 -3.55
N SER A 305 -16.68 9.91 -4.70
CA SER A 305 -15.79 8.75 -4.90
C SER A 305 -14.50 8.93 -4.09
N PRO A 306 -13.76 7.86 -3.76
CA PRO A 306 -12.40 8.00 -3.22
C PRO A 306 -11.58 8.84 -4.17
N VAL A 307 -10.84 9.78 -3.60
CA VAL A 307 -9.98 10.66 -4.37
C VAL A 307 -8.55 10.30 -4.04
N VAL A 308 -7.85 9.71 -5.00
CA VAL A 308 -6.40 9.60 -4.98
C VAL A 308 -5.86 10.75 -5.82
N VAL A 309 -5.17 11.69 -5.18
CA VAL A 309 -4.49 12.78 -5.88
C VAL A 309 -3.00 12.50 -5.89
N ILE A 310 -2.45 12.39 -7.09
CA ILE A 310 -1.03 12.22 -7.31
C ILE A 310 -0.45 13.60 -7.58
N SER A 311 0.43 14.09 -6.70
CA SER A 311 1.16 15.33 -6.94
C SER A 311 2.65 15.08 -6.97
N THR A 312 3.23 15.45 -8.10
CA THR A 312 4.68 15.40 -8.37
C THR A 312 5.41 16.66 -7.95
N THR A 313 4.70 17.75 -7.62
CA THR A 313 5.30 19.07 -7.36
C THR A 313 5.34 19.47 -5.89
N GLY A 314 4.91 18.60 -4.98
CA GLY A 314 4.86 18.89 -3.54
C GLY A 314 3.67 19.78 -3.19
N TRP A 315 2.83 19.33 -2.26
CA TRP A 315 1.69 20.12 -1.77
C TRP A 315 2.14 21.14 -0.71
N PRO A 316 1.52 22.34 -0.65
CA PRO A 316 1.67 23.23 0.49
C PRO A 316 1.25 22.53 1.79
N LYS A 317 2.00 22.75 2.89
CA LYS A 317 1.81 22.10 4.20
C LYS A 317 0.44 22.36 4.88
N ASP A 318 -0.43 23.20 4.30
CA ASP A 318 -1.69 23.69 4.92
C ASP A 318 -2.98 23.26 4.17
N CYS A 319 -2.96 22.14 3.43
CA CYS A 319 -4.01 21.85 2.46
C CYS A 319 -5.28 21.13 2.95
N ALA A 320 -5.35 20.69 4.22
CA ALA A 320 -6.62 20.19 4.78
C ALA A 320 -7.75 21.26 4.70
N THR A 321 -7.38 22.55 4.74
CA THR A 321 -8.34 23.66 4.73
C THR A 321 -8.60 24.25 3.34
N LYS A 322 -7.74 24.01 2.34
CA LYS A 322 -7.84 24.63 1.00
C LYS A 322 -8.41 23.71 -0.09
N ALA A 323 -8.28 22.39 0.05
CA ALA A 323 -8.86 21.45 -0.92
C ALA A 323 -10.41 21.52 -0.97
N THR A 324 -11.05 21.93 0.13
CA THR A 324 -12.50 22.22 0.20
C THR A 324 -12.90 23.55 -0.46
N ALA A 325 -11.97 24.48 -0.68
CA ALA A 325 -12.26 25.83 -1.16
C ALA A 325 -11.90 26.09 -2.64
N GLN A 326 -11.13 25.21 -3.28
CA GLN A 326 -10.71 25.35 -4.69
C GLN A 326 -10.96 24.07 -5.48
N SER A 327 -12.22 23.72 -5.67
CA SER A 327 -12.64 22.63 -6.58
C SER A 327 -12.46 22.97 -8.08
N GLY A 328 -11.92 24.15 -8.42
CA GLY A 328 -11.82 24.63 -9.80
C GLY A 328 -10.47 24.44 -10.52
N ASN A 329 -9.33 24.32 -9.82
CA ASN A 329 -8.00 24.41 -10.47
C ASN A 329 -6.96 23.38 -9.99
N ILE A 330 -7.37 22.34 -9.26
CA ILE A 330 -6.51 21.17 -9.08
C ILE A 330 -6.54 20.41 -10.40
N ILE A 331 -5.39 20.16 -11.01
CA ILE A 331 -5.28 19.25 -12.15
C ILE A 331 -5.67 17.87 -11.64
N TRP A 332 -6.96 17.56 -11.77
CA TRP A 332 -7.44 16.20 -11.74
C TRP A 332 -6.80 15.52 -12.94
N HIS A 333 -5.88 14.58 -12.72
CA HIS A 333 -5.76 13.50 -13.68
C HIS A 333 -7.01 12.59 -13.51
N THR A 334 -8.19 13.16 -13.78
CA THR A 334 -9.32 12.36 -14.25
C THR A 334 -8.89 11.86 -15.61
N TYR A 335 -8.44 10.61 -15.67
CA TYR A 335 -8.26 9.91 -16.93
C TYR A 335 -9.64 9.66 -17.54
N THR A 336 -10.26 10.69 -18.11
CA THR A 336 -11.23 10.50 -19.19
C THR A 336 -10.40 10.17 -20.43
N ALA A 337 -10.24 8.87 -20.71
CA ALA A 337 -9.69 8.44 -21.98
C ALA A 337 -10.53 9.07 -23.10
N PRO A 338 -9.95 9.79 -24.06
CA PRO A 338 -10.71 10.19 -25.24
C PRO A 338 -11.20 8.91 -25.92
N LEU A 339 -12.50 8.85 -26.20
CA LEU A 339 -13.04 7.90 -27.18
C LEU A 339 -12.28 8.17 -28.48
N LEU A 340 -11.32 7.31 -28.79
CA LEU A 340 -10.59 7.31 -30.06
C LEU A 340 -11.59 6.93 -31.16
N SER A 341 -12.20 7.94 -31.77
CA SER A 341 -12.59 7.87 -33.17
C SER A 341 -11.48 8.54 -33.97
N ASP A 342 -10.76 7.72 -34.73
CA ASP A 342 -10.00 8.02 -35.95
C ASP A 342 -9.31 9.39 -36.04
N ALA A 343 -7.98 9.42 -35.87
CA ALA A 343 -7.13 10.39 -36.54
C ALA A 343 -5.68 9.92 -36.62
N GLU A 344 -5.12 10.13 -37.81
CA GLU A 344 -3.80 9.78 -38.30
C GLU A 344 -2.64 10.46 -37.56
N SER A 345 -1.44 9.93 -37.79
CA SER A 345 -0.15 10.34 -37.24
C SER A 345 0.10 11.86 -37.25
N ILE A 346 0.54 12.41 -36.10
CA ILE A 346 1.15 13.74 -36.03
C ILE A 346 2.52 13.65 -35.35
N ASP A 347 3.52 14.21 -36.05
CA ASP A 347 4.96 14.30 -35.75
C ASP A 347 5.26 15.20 -34.51
N PRO A 348 6.08 14.76 -33.53
CA PRO A 348 6.29 15.52 -32.29
C PRO A 348 7.30 16.68 -32.35
N CYS A 349 7.78 17.14 -33.52
CA CYS A 349 8.88 18.12 -33.61
C CYS A 349 8.52 19.62 -33.72
N LEU A 350 7.34 20.10 -33.33
CA LEU A 350 7.00 21.54 -33.46
C LEU A 350 6.39 22.16 -32.20
N TRP A 351 7.20 22.37 -31.17
CA TRP A 351 6.91 23.38 -30.12
C TRP A 351 8.15 24.24 -29.83
N LYS A 352 8.40 25.21 -30.72
CA LYS A 352 9.16 26.44 -30.42
C LYS A 352 8.43 27.61 -31.08
N ARG A 353 8.36 28.73 -30.33
CA ARG A 353 7.81 30.07 -30.62
C ARG A 353 6.39 30.27 -30.10
N SER A 354 6.25 31.02 -29.00
CA SER A 354 6.21 32.49 -28.90
C SER A 354 4.81 33.01 -29.16
N PHE A 355 4.22 33.66 -28.16
CA PHE A 355 3.16 34.67 -28.31
C PHE A 355 3.30 35.65 -27.13
N PRO A 356 2.77 36.88 -27.26
CA PRO A 356 3.46 38.14 -26.97
C PRO A 356 3.44 38.57 -25.50
#